data_AF-A0A226E010-F1
#
_entry.id   AF-A0A226E010-F1
#
_cell.length_a   1.000
_cell.length_b   1.000
_cell.length_c   1.000
_cell.angle_alpha   90.00
_cell.angle_beta   90.00
_cell.angle_gamma   90.00
#
_symmetry.space_group_name_H-M   'P 1'
#
loop_
_entity.id
_entity.type
_entity.pdbx_description
1 polymer ?
#
loop_
_entity_poly.entity_id
_entity_poly.type
_entity_poly.pdbx_seq_one_letter_code
_entity_poly.pdbx_strand_id
1 'polypeptide(L)'
;MDNAEIYQQLQNYDNFGIIILAAPPLPIPELAHIWEWDTKTGLPIFGNPDRPWSRYVPGSLTKQQLRDGLESNSEEFRVTCSGNMKRKMLGALLKSDIKKIRVVEHKNDIIIKKTTQPLLPFDGVYGEGSLKTTKDDSNPKTVPDLLLEVNHNAARGHTEPGTFRCREGHCLVTGPNISGTNSLQWGPQPHHNLPLRKRFTCESNNVVYMIHCAACIINGNWSTYIGNSNLATHNIHFRFRQHRQQVCDQTLRERYPPPELEETVTRRLNGEEDDEDDLLQDPFVHFRYVHNQNDMRFTILDGNFPTDRCRNRCESYYKLVCGNYEYDPHTLSGSLNRKN
;
A
#
# COMPACT_ATOMS: atom_id res chain seq x y z
N MET A 1 -1.87 -42.44 23.93
CA MET A 1 -1.42 -41.66 22.77
C MET A 1 -0.01 -41.22 23.08
N ASP A 2 0.94 -41.63 22.25
CA ASP A 2 2.33 -41.24 22.35
C ASP A 2 2.46 -39.73 22.06
N ASN A 3 3.33 -39.01 22.77
CA ASN A 3 3.56 -37.59 22.51
C ASN A 3 4.01 -37.35 21.07
N ALA A 4 4.70 -38.32 20.45
CA ALA A 4 5.08 -38.26 19.04
C ALA A 4 3.85 -38.25 18.09
N GLU A 5 2.80 -39.03 18.39
CA GLU A 5 1.54 -39.03 17.62
C GLU A 5 0.78 -37.70 17.75
N ILE A 6 0.80 -37.10 18.94
CA ILE A 6 0.15 -35.79 19.19
C ILE A 6 0.87 -34.69 18.38
N TYR A 7 2.20 -34.68 18.37
CA TYR A 7 2.98 -33.73 17.55
C TYR A 7 2.72 -33.92 16.05
N GLN A 8 2.60 -35.16 15.58
CA GLN A 8 2.33 -35.45 14.17
C GLN A 8 0.90 -35.05 13.75
N GLN A 9 -0.07 -35.16 14.67
CA GLN A 9 -1.44 -34.67 14.44
C GLN A 9 -1.55 -33.14 14.45
N LEU A 10 -0.73 -32.45 15.26
CA LEU A 10 -0.67 -30.98 15.27
C LEU A 10 0.04 -30.39 14.04
N GLN A 11 0.92 -31.16 13.39
CA GLN A 11 1.54 -30.77 12.12
C GLN A 11 0.63 -31.00 10.90
N ASN A 12 -0.44 -31.78 11.05
CA ASN A 12 -1.36 -32.09 9.97
C ASN A 12 -2.60 -31.17 10.02
N TYR A 13 -2.41 -29.93 9.53
CA TYR A 13 -3.41 -28.86 9.54
C TYR A 13 -4.69 -29.16 8.73
N ASP A 14 -4.67 -30.18 7.87
CA ASP A 14 -5.83 -30.63 7.09
C ASP A 14 -7.01 -31.07 7.97
N ASN A 15 -6.73 -31.58 9.19
CA ASN A 15 -7.76 -32.06 10.11
C ASN A 15 -8.54 -30.95 10.85
N PHE A 16 -8.10 -29.69 10.77
CA PHE A 16 -8.77 -28.56 11.41
C PHE A 16 -9.72 -27.80 10.47
N GLY A 17 -9.92 -28.29 9.24
CA GLY A 17 -10.70 -27.59 8.22
C GLY A 17 -10.08 -26.27 7.77
N ILE A 18 -8.84 -25.99 8.20
CA ILE A 18 -8.00 -24.92 7.71
C ILE A 18 -7.18 -25.53 6.58
N ILE A 19 -7.67 -25.40 5.35
CA ILE A 19 -6.79 -25.54 4.19
C ILE A 19 -5.79 -24.40 4.31
N ILE A 20 -4.64 -24.66 4.94
CA ILE A 20 -3.46 -23.86 4.70
C ILE A 20 -3.19 -24.09 3.22
N LEU A 21 -3.47 -23.10 2.38
CA LEU A 21 -2.96 -23.09 1.02
C LEU A 21 -1.43 -23.06 1.19
N ALA A 22 -0.82 -24.25 1.23
CA ALA A 22 0.61 -24.46 1.45
C ALA A 22 1.47 -23.82 0.34
N ALA A 23 0.82 -23.29 -0.69
CA ALA A 23 1.42 -22.35 -1.60
C ALA A 23 0.63 -21.03 -1.54
N PRO A 24 1.33 -19.88 -1.40
CA PRO A 24 0.69 -18.61 -1.62
C PRO A 24 0.13 -18.61 -3.05
N PRO A 25 -1.04 -18.01 -3.27
CA PRO A 25 -1.87 -18.44 -4.38
C PRO A 25 -1.20 -18.02 -5.70
N LEU A 26 -0.99 -18.99 -6.62
CA LEU A 26 -0.15 -18.86 -7.83
C LEU A 26 -0.46 -17.59 -8.65
N PRO A 27 0.52 -16.98 -9.34
CA PRO A 27 0.25 -15.84 -10.23
C PRO A 27 -0.86 -16.21 -11.23
N ILE A 28 -1.84 -15.33 -11.38
CA ILE A 28 -2.93 -15.49 -12.36
C ILE A 28 -2.44 -14.84 -13.67
N PRO A 29 -2.18 -15.60 -14.76
CA PRO A 29 -1.61 -15.05 -16.00
C PRO A 29 -2.42 -13.90 -16.58
N GLU A 30 -3.74 -13.92 -16.42
CA GLU A 30 -4.65 -12.87 -16.86
C GLU A 30 -4.36 -11.54 -16.17
N LEU A 31 -3.90 -11.55 -14.91
CA LEU A 31 -3.47 -10.35 -14.19
C LEU A 31 -2.16 -9.76 -14.74
N ALA A 32 -1.34 -10.54 -15.44
CA ALA A 32 -0.09 -10.05 -16.03
C ALA A 32 -0.32 -9.05 -17.18
N HIS A 33 -1.52 -9.06 -17.78
CA HIS A 33 -1.92 -8.15 -18.85
C HIS A 33 -2.91 -7.08 -18.39
N ILE A 34 -3.31 -7.12 -17.11
CA ILE A 34 -4.14 -6.10 -16.50
C ILE A 34 -3.24 -4.93 -16.18
N TRP A 35 -3.53 -3.82 -16.84
CA TRP A 35 -2.71 -2.62 -16.74
C TRP A 35 -3.31 -1.60 -15.77
N GLU A 36 -4.55 -1.79 -15.31
CA GLU A 36 -5.25 -0.86 -14.43
C GLU A 36 -6.13 -1.56 -13.41
N TRP A 37 -6.17 -0.93 -12.24
CA TRP A 37 -6.81 -1.43 -11.05
C TRP A 37 -7.71 -0.34 -10.51
N ASP A 38 -8.91 -0.72 -10.12
CA ASP A 38 -9.87 0.18 -9.50
C ASP A 38 -9.26 0.68 -8.19
N THR A 39 -9.10 2.00 -8.06
CA THR A 39 -8.44 2.59 -6.89
C THR A 39 -9.24 2.42 -5.60
N LYS A 40 -10.56 2.18 -5.71
CA LYS A 40 -11.41 1.83 -4.58
C LYS A 40 -11.29 0.34 -4.31
N THR A 41 -11.55 -0.51 -5.30
CA THR A 41 -11.70 -1.95 -5.10
C THR A 41 -10.38 -2.74 -5.09
N GLY A 42 -9.29 -2.14 -5.55
CA GLY A 42 -8.00 -2.79 -5.76
C GLY A 42 -8.07 -3.97 -6.72
N LEU A 43 -9.18 -4.12 -7.44
CA LEU A 43 -9.44 -5.20 -8.41
C LEU A 43 -9.03 -4.76 -9.81
N PRO A 44 -8.68 -5.71 -10.67
CA PRO A 44 -8.35 -5.38 -12.04
C PRO A 44 -9.58 -4.77 -12.75
N ILE A 45 -9.37 -3.69 -13.49
CA ILE A 45 -10.40 -3.17 -14.39
C ILE A 45 -10.26 -3.89 -15.74
N PHE A 46 -11.19 -4.78 -16.02
CA PHE A 46 -11.30 -5.37 -17.34
C PHE A 46 -11.83 -4.34 -18.34
N GLY A 47 -11.29 -4.36 -19.57
CA GLY A 47 -11.74 -3.45 -20.61
C GLY A 47 -13.21 -3.66 -20.94
N ASN A 48 -13.99 -2.59 -20.92
CA ASN A 48 -15.32 -2.57 -21.54
C ASN A 48 -15.16 -2.19 -23.02
N PRO A 49 -15.48 -3.06 -23.98
CA PRO A 49 -15.38 -2.75 -25.41
C PRO A 49 -16.19 -1.51 -25.82
N ASP A 50 -17.33 -1.28 -25.16
CA ASP A 50 -18.25 -0.17 -25.47
C ASP A 50 -17.80 1.16 -24.87
N ARG A 51 -16.91 1.12 -23.89
CA ARG A 51 -16.31 2.29 -23.20
C ARG A 51 -14.86 1.99 -22.87
N PRO A 52 -13.98 1.83 -23.88
CA PRO A 52 -12.61 1.40 -23.65
C PRO A 52 -11.83 2.42 -22.83
N TRP A 53 -12.31 3.66 -22.78
CA TRP A 53 -11.67 4.75 -22.06
C TRP A 53 -12.12 4.90 -20.60
N SER A 54 -13.26 4.32 -20.20
CA SER A 54 -13.78 4.49 -18.83
C SER A 54 -12.87 3.88 -17.78
N ARG A 55 -12.10 2.85 -18.14
CA ARG A 55 -11.10 2.27 -17.26
C ARG A 55 -10.08 3.32 -16.79
N TYR A 56 -9.57 4.16 -17.70
CA TYR A 56 -8.52 5.15 -17.44
C TYR A 56 -8.96 6.35 -16.59
N VAL A 57 -10.20 6.34 -16.07
CA VAL A 57 -10.81 7.48 -15.35
C VAL A 57 -10.78 7.20 -13.85
N PRO A 58 -9.93 7.91 -13.07
CA PRO A 58 -9.82 7.69 -11.64
C PRO A 58 -11.15 7.95 -10.93
N GLY A 59 -11.49 7.09 -9.96
CA GLY A 59 -12.70 7.25 -9.15
C GLY A 59 -12.75 8.57 -8.35
N SER A 60 -11.59 9.18 -8.11
CA SER A 60 -11.41 10.48 -7.45
C SER A 60 -11.73 11.69 -8.36
N LEU A 61 -11.90 11.49 -9.68
CA LEU A 61 -12.29 12.56 -10.59
C LEU A 61 -13.76 12.94 -10.39
N THR A 62 -13.99 14.09 -9.78
CA THR A 62 -15.33 14.62 -9.46
C THR A 62 -15.89 15.58 -10.53
N LYS A 63 -15.07 16.08 -11.45
CA LYS A 63 -15.51 17.00 -12.51
C LYS A 63 -16.25 16.25 -13.61
N GLN A 64 -17.58 16.35 -13.62
CA GLN A 64 -18.45 15.63 -14.55
C GLN A 64 -18.08 15.82 -16.02
N GLN A 65 -17.86 17.06 -16.47
CA GLN A 65 -17.46 17.34 -17.86
C GLN A 65 -16.18 16.61 -18.29
N LEU A 66 -15.19 16.50 -17.40
CA LEU A 66 -13.97 15.74 -17.68
C LEU A 66 -14.25 14.24 -17.69
N ARG A 67 -15.04 13.76 -16.72
CA ARG A 67 -15.43 12.36 -16.64
C ARG A 67 -16.16 11.92 -17.91
N ASP A 68 -17.20 12.65 -18.33
CA ASP A 68 -17.97 12.34 -19.54
C ASP A 68 -17.08 12.33 -20.78
N GLY A 69 -16.20 13.32 -20.91
CA GLY A 69 -15.24 13.40 -22.01
C GLY A 69 -14.27 12.21 -22.02
N LEU A 70 -13.72 11.84 -20.87
CA LEU A 70 -12.80 10.71 -20.74
C LEU A 70 -13.49 9.36 -20.94
N GLU A 71 -14.69 9.16 -20.41
CA GLU A 71 -15.45 7.91 -20.53
C GLU A 71 -16.06 7.72 -21.94
N SER A 72 -16.20 8.79 -22.73
CA SER A 72 -16.73 8.73 -24.10
C SER A 72 -15.86 7.89 -25.04
N ASN A 73 -16.42 7.44 -26.16
CA ASN A 73 -15.67 6.72 -27.20
C ASN A 73 -14.83 7.64 -28.10
N SER A 74 -14.94 8.95 -27.94
CA SER A 74 -14.15 9.91 -28.70
C SER A 74 -12.68 9.82 -28.32
N GLU A 75 -11.80 9.75 -29.32
CA GLU A 75 -10.34 9.78 -29.13
C GLU A 75 -9.84 11.13 -28.63
N GLU A 76 -10.58 12.20 -28.90
CA GLU A 76 -10.32 13.52 -28.34
C GLU A 76 -11.60 14.24 -27.97
N PHE A 77 -11.51 15.12 -26.97
CA PHE A 77 -12.60 16.01 -26.59
C PHE A 77 -12.05 17.35 -26.12
N ARG A 78 -12.93 18.36 -26.21
CA ARG A 78 -12.61 19.74 -25.93
C ARG A 78 -13.24 20.18 -24.62
N VAL A 79 -12.47 20.94 -23.85
CA VAL A 79 -12.92 21.60 -22.63
C VAL A 79 -12.69 23.10 -22.79
N THR A 80 -13.77 23.85 -22.95
CA THR A 80 -13.69 25.31 -22.99
C THR A 80 -13.37 25.86 -21.62
N CYS A 81 -12.22 26.55 -21.52
CA CYS A 81 -11.71 27.11 -20.28
C CYS A 81 -10.79 28.30 -20.55
N SER A 82 -11.21 29.49 -20.14
CA SER A 82 -10.45 30.73 -20.33
C SER A 82 -9.76 31.20 -19.04
N GLY A 83 -8.63 31.91 -19.20
CA GLY A 83 -7.88 32.53 -18.11
C GLY A 83 -7.62 31.58 -16.92
N ASN A 84 -8.00 32.00 -15.71
CA ASN A 84 -7.79 31.24 -14.48
C ASN A 84 -8.50 29.87 -14.45
N MET A 85 -9.58 29.69 -15.23
CA MET A 85 -10.28 28.41 -15.33
C MET A 85 -9.38 27.33 -15.95
N LYS A 86 -8.54 27.71 -16.93
CA LYS A 86 -7.59 26.81 -17.59
C LYS A 86 -6.58 26.23 -16.61
N ARG A 87 -5.96 27.10 -15.80
CA ARG A 87 -5.03 26.70 -14.73
C ARG A 87 -5.69 25.76 -13.72
N LYS A 88 -6.91 26.09 -13.27
CA LYS A 88 -7.70 25.23 -12.36
C LYS A 88 -8.07 23.88 -13.00
N MET A 89 -8.26 23.83 -14.32
CA MET A 89 -8.58 22.60 -15.03
C MET A 89 -7.37 21.68 -15.14
N LEU A 90 -6.22 22.21 -15.57
CA LEU A 90 -4.96 21.47 -15.60
C LEU A 90 -4.53 21.00 -14.22
N GLY A 91 -4.70 21.84 -13.20
CA GLY A 91 -4.42 21.46 -11.82
C GLY A 91 -5.31 20.32 -11.32
N ALA A 92 -6.58 20.28 -11.74
CA ALA A 92 -7.47 19.15 -11.43
C ALA A 92 -7.05 17.88 -12.18
N LEU A 93 -6.71 17.99 -13.47
CA LEU A 93 -6.21 16.86 -14.26
C LEU A 93 -4.95 16.25 -13.63
N LEU A 94 -4.02 17.11 -13.20
CA LEU A 94 -2.80 16.69 -12.52
C LEU A 94 -3.11 16.00 -11.20
N LYS A 95 -3.90 16.62 -10.31
CA LYS A 95 -4.21 16.08 -8.99
C LYS A 95 -5.04 14.79 -9.02
N SER A 96 -5.84 14.59 -10.06
CA SER A 96 -6.57 13.34 -10.26
C SER A 96 -5.67 12.19 -10.73
N ASP A 97 -4.40 12.43 -11.02
CA ASP A 97 -3.42 11.44 -11.52
C ASP A 97 -3.91 10.69 -12.77
N ILE A 98 -4.60 11.39 -13.68
CA ILE A 98 -5.16 10.78 -14.91
C ILE A 98 -4.03 10.33 -15.83
N LYS A 99 -4.18 9.12 -16.38
CA LYS A 99 -3.22 8.47 -17.28
C LYS A 99 -3.75 8.42 -18.70
N LYS A 100 -2.83 8.14 -19.64
CA LYS A 100 -3.16 7.80 -21.03
C LYS A 100 -3.91 8.91 -21.78
N ILE A 101 -3.54 10.14 -21.44
CA ILE A 101 -4.00 11.34 -22.12
C ILE A 101 -2.82 12.19 -22.56
N ARG A 102 -3.03 12.98 -23.62
CA ARG A 102 -2.20 14.08 -24.04
C ARG A 102 -3.05 15.35 -24.07
N VAL A 103 -2.59 16.37 -23.38
CA VAL A 103 -3.29 17.62 -23.19
C VAL A 103 -2.57 18.72 -23.97
N VAL A 104 -3.30 19.41 -24.83
CA VAL A 104 -2.80 20.51 -25.65
C VAL A 104 -3.67 21.74 -25.43
N GLU A 105 -3.04 22.90 -25.30
CA GLU A 105 -3.75 24.17 -25.25
C GLU A 105 -4.08 24.66 -26.66
N HIS A 106 -5.31 25.14 -26.85
CA HIS A 106 -5.75 25.73 -28.11
C HIS A 106 -6.66 26.92 -27.87
N LYS A 107 -6.14 28.15 -28.02
CA LYS A 107 -6.86 29.41 -27.76
C LYS A 107 -7.52 29.41 -26.36
N ASN A 108 -8.84 29.42 -26.28
CA ASN A 108 -9.62 29.41 -25.03
C ASN A 108 -10.03 28.00 -24.58
N ASP A 109 -9.43 26.98 -25.19
CA ASP A 109 -9.78 25.59 -24.93
C ASP A 109 -8.55 24.80 -24.48
N ILE A 110 -8.83 23.70 -23.78
CA ILE A 110 -7.92 22.57 -23.64
C ILE A 110 -8.47 21.44 -24.50
N ILE A 111 -7.61 20.84 -25.30
CA ILE A 111 -7.90 19.62 -26.07
C ILE A 111 -7.23 18.46 -25.35
N ILE A 112 -8.02 17.45 -25.00
CA ILE A 112 -7.56 16.23 -24.36
C ILE A 112 -7.68 15.11 -25.39
N LYS A 113 -6.54 14.54 -25.76
CA LYS A 113 -6.43 13.38 -26.65
C LYS A 113 -6.12 12.16 -25.82
N LYS A 114 -6.78 11.05 -26.10
CA LYS A 114 -6.57 9.79 -25.41
C LYS A 114 -5.56 8.95 -26.18
N THR A 115 -4.76 8.16 -25.48
CA THR A 115 -3.68 7.37 -26.08
C THR A 115 -3.63 5.96 -25.52
N THR A 116 -3.31 4.99 -26.38
CA THR A 116 -3.12 3.59 -25.98
C THR A 116 -1.66 3.24 -25.68
N GLN A 117 -0.72 4.17 -25.92
CA GLN A 117 0.72 3.97 -25.71
C GLN A 117 1.02 3.42 -24.31
N PRO A 118 1.92 2.42 -24.16
CA PRO A 118 2.32 1.89 -22.86
C PRO A 118 2.75 2.99 -21.87
N LEU A 119 2.47 2.81 -20.58
CA LEU A 119 3.00 3.71 -19.56
C LEU A 119 4.49 3.44 -19.40
N LEU A 120 5.25 4.52 -19.27
CA LEU A 120 6.65 4.45 -18.89
C LEU A 120 6.75 4.29 -17.36
N PRO A 121 7.74 3.56 -16.85
CA PRO A 121 8.03 3.58 -15.42
C PRO A 121 8.43 4.99 -14.97
N PHE A 122 8.29 5.26 -13.67
CA PHE A 122 8.93 6.44 -13.07
C PHE A 122 10.45 6.31 -13.12
N ASP A 123 11.15 7.44 -13.18
CA ASP A 123 12.59 7.49 -13.42
C ASP A 123 13.25 8.57 -12.56
N GLY A 124 14.59 8.67 -12.61
CA GLY A 124 15.35 9.65 -11.84
C GLY A 124 15.08 11.11 -12.21
N VAL A 125 14.48 11.36 -13.38
CA VAL A 125 14.10 12.70 -13.85
C VAL A 125 12.68 13.05 -13.38
N TYR A 126 11.78 12.07 -13.38
CA TYR A 126 10.39 12.21 -12.94
C TYR A 126 10.00 11.06 -11.99
N GLY A 127 10.21 11.29 -10.70
CA GLY A 127 9.95 10.31 -9.65
C GLY A 127 8.49 10.23 -9.20
N GLU A 128 8.19 9.23 -8.37
CA GLU A 128 6.89 8.95 -7.76
C GLU A 128 6.56 9.92 -6.59
N GLY A 129 6.76 11.22 -6.82
CA GLY A 129 6.48 12.28 -5.86
C GLY A 129 5.01 12.71 -5.87
N SER A 130 4.61 13.41 -4.80
CA SER A 130 3.29 14.06 -4.71
C SER A 130 3.06 15.03 -5.86
N LEU A 131 1.84 15.01 -6.40
CA LEU A 131 1.42 15.89 -7.49
C LEU A 131 1.03 17.26 -6.93
N LYS A 132 1.85 18.27 -7.23
CA LYS A 132 1.67 19.65 -6.74
C LYS A 132 1.27 20.58 -7.88
N THR A 133 0.37 21.51 -7.60
CA THR A 133 -0.03 22.58 -8.54
C THR A 133 0.70 23.91 -8.29
N THR A 134 1.68 23.89 -7.39
CA THR A 134 2.53 25.02 -7.00
C THR A 134 4.01 24.61 -7.09
N LYS A 135 4.89 25.56 -7.41
CA LYS A 135 6.35 25.33 -7.50
C LYS A 135 6.97 25.17 -6.11
N ASP A 136 6.50 26.02 -5.19
CA ASP A 136 6.79 26.01 -3.77
C ASP A 136 5.46 26.14 -2.98
N ASP A 137 5.50 26.45 -1.69
CA ASP A 137 4.29 26.56 -0.86
C ASP A 137 3.40 27.79 -1.20
N SER A 138 3.85 28.68 -2.07
CA SER A 138 3.23 29.99 -2.32
C SER A 138 3.05 30.36 -3.79
N ASN A 139 3.84 29.81 -4.70
CA ASN A 139 3.90 30.20 -6.10
C ASN A 139 3.17 29.19 -7.01
N PRO A 140 2.02 29.54 -7.61
CA PRO A 140 1.29 28.64 -8.48
C PRO A 140 2.05 28.34 -9.78
N LYS A 141 1.96 27.09 -10.24
CA LYS A 141 2.49 26.71 -11.56
C LYS A 141 1.73 27.44 -12.67
N THR A 142 2.48 27.84 -13.71
CA THR A 142 1.89 28.46 -14.90
C THR A 142 1.10 27.44 -15.73
N VAL A 143 0.30 27.91 -16.70
CA VAL A 143 -0.40 27.01 -17.62
C VAL A 143 0.57 26.14 -18.43
N PRO A 144 1.66 26.68 -19.02
CA PRO A 144 2.69 25.87 -19.66
C PRO A 144 3.32 24.81 -18.75
N ASP A 145 3.67 25.18 -17.50
CA ASP A 145 4.25 24.25 -16.53
C ASP A 145 3.28 23.09 -16.23
N LEU A 146 2.01 23.41 -15.99
CA LEU A 146 0.97 22.40 -15.72
C LEU A 146 0.69 21.53 -16.93
N LEU A 147 0.69 22.06 -18.15
CA LEU A 147 0.53 21.26 -19.38
C LEU A 147 1.66 20.24 -19.51
N LEU A 148 2.90 20.68 -19.30
CA LEU A 148 4.06 19.81 -19.34
C LEU A 148 3.92 18.69 -18.30
N GLU A 149 3.67 19.06 -17.04
CA GLU A 149 3.55 18.08 -15.96
C GLU A 149 2.39 17.11 -16.11
N VAL A 150 1.21 17.58 -16.55
CA VAL A 150 0.06 16.71 -16.82
C VAL A 150 0.44 15.67 -17.88
N ASN A 151 1.10 16.08 -18.96
CA ASN A 151 1.51 15.17 -20.02
C ASN A 151 2.59 14.18 -19.55
N HIS A 152 3.60 14.65 -18.82
CA HIS A 152 4.63 13.78 -18.25
C HIS A 152 4.03 12.76 -17.28
N ASN A 153 3.11 13.21 -16.43
CA ASN A 153 2.38 12.37 -15.50
C ASN A 153 1.51 11.33 -16.21
N ALA A 154 0.77 11.76 -17.22
CA ALA A 154 -0.18 10.91 -17.93
C ALA A 154 0.51 9.77 -18.70
N ALA A 155 1.77 9.96 -19.07
CA ALA A 155 2.59 8.96 -19.75
C ALA A 155 3.33 8.00 -18.80
N ARG A 156 3.28 8.21 -17.47
CA ARG A 156 4.05 7.43 -16.48
C ARG A 156 3.18 6.80 -15.41
N GLY A 157 3.55 5.60 -14.98
CA GLY A 157 2.91 4.94 -13.85
C GLY A 157 3.16 3.45 -13.78
N HIS A 158 2.72 2.87 -12.67
CA HIS A 158 2.77 1.43 -12.43
C HIS A 158 1.48 0.76 -12.91
N THR A 159 1.63 -0.38 -13.56
CA THR A 159 0.52 -1.16 -14.13
C THR A 159 0.28 -2.48 -13.38
N GLU A 160 1.26 -2.90 -12.58
CA GLU A 160 1.28 -4.19 -11.89
C GLU A 160 0.60 -4.15 -10.51
N PRO A 161 0.24 -5.34 -9.96
CA PRO A 161 -0.11 -5.48 -8.55
C PRO A 161 0.95 -4.89 -7.62
N GLY A 162 0.52 -4.50 -6.42
CA GLY A 162 1.43 -3.99 -5.41
C GLY A 162 0.82 -2.87 -4.58
N THR A 163 1.63 -2.35 -3.66
CA THR A 163 1.25 -1.19 -2.84
C THR A 163 2.10 -0.01 -3.26
N PHE A 164 1.46 1.11 -3.57
CA PHE A 164 2.11 2.29 -4.13
C PHE A 164 1.78 3.55 -3.34
N ARG A 165 2.57 4.60 -3.55
CA ARG A 165 2.28 5.89 -2.93
C ARG A 165 1.11 6.54 -3.66
N CYS A 166 0.07 6.85 -2.90
CA CYS A 166 -0.97 7.78 -3.28
C CYS A 166 -0.33 9.15 -3.54
N ARG A 167 -0.49 9.69 -4.75
CA ARG A 167 0.23 10.89 -5.20
C ARG A 167 -0.44 12.20 -4.79
N GLU A 168 -1.28 12.14 -3.76
CA GLU A 168 -1.89 13.32 -3.16
C GLU A 168 -0.84 14.29 -2.61
N GLY A 169 -1.13 15.59 -2.73
CA GLY A 169 -0.23 16.68 -2.32
C GLY A 169 0.18 16.63 -0.84
N HIS A 170 -0.69 16.10 0.02
CA HIS A 170 -0.49 15.98 1.47
C HIS A 170 -0.22 14.55 1.93
N CYS A 171 0.10 13.62 1.02
CA CYS A 171 0.49 12.28 1.40
C CYS A 171 1.77 12.33 2.25
N LEU A 172 1.60 12.16 3.56
CA LEU A 172 2.66 12.13 4.57
C LEU A 172 3.36 10.76 4.67
N VAL A 173 2.95 9.78 3.85
CA VAL A 173 3.72 8.57 3.63
C VAL A 173 4.94 8.95 2.78
N THR A 174 5.89 9.62 3.42
CA THR A 174 7.13 10.11 2.85
C THR A 174 8.27 9.20 3.30
N GLY A 175 8.68 8.26 2.46
CA GLY A 175 9.86 7.42 2.71
C GLY A 175 9.72 5.99 2.20
N PRO A 176 10.82 5.22 2.20
CA PRO A 176 11.01 3.91 1.54
C PRO A 176 10.15 2.77 2.08
N ASN A 177 9.12 3.08 2.86
CA ASN A 177 8.36 2.10 3.61
C ASN A 177 7.18 1.57 2.81
N ILE A 178 6.98 1.90 1.54
CA ILE A 178 5.98 1.24 0.70
C ILE A 178 6.71 0.26 -0.22
N SER A 179 6.27 -0.99 -0.26
CA SER A 179 7.03 -2.06 -0.93
C SER A 179 7.15 -1.90 -2.44
N GLY A 180 6.13 -1.34 -3.11
CA GLY A 180 6.19 -1.04 -4.55
C GLY A 180 6.42 -2.25 -5.46
N THR A 181 6.10 -3.45 -4.99
CA THR A 181 6.40 -4.71 -5.66
C THR A 181 5.13 -5.54 -5.83
N ASN A 182 5.10 -6.39 -6.85
CA ASN A 182 4.04 -7.38 -7.09
C ASN A 182 4.25 -8.69 -6.31
N SER A 183 5.37 -8.84 -5.60
CA SER A 183 5.71 -10.00 -4.79
C SER A 183 6.49 -9.57 -3.56
N LEU A 184 6.11 -10.13 -2.41
CA LEU A 184 6.54 -9.69 -1.11
C LEU A 184 7.34 -10.79 -0.41
N GLN A 185 8.67 -10.66 -0.43
CA GLN A 185 9.56 -11.46 0.39
C GLN A 185 9.47 -10.96 1.83
N TRP A 186 8.91 -11.76 2.73
CA TRP A 186 8.67 -11.36 4.13
C TRP A 186 9.61 -12.02 5.13
N GLY A 187 10.35 -13.05 4.70
CA GLY A 187 11.40 -13.68 5.51
C GLY A 187 12.60 -14.12 4.66
N PRO A 188 13.57 -14.83 5.25
CA PRO A 188 14.85 -15.10 4.59
C PRO A 188 14.79 -16.29 3.63
N GLN A 189 13.81 -17.18 3.79
CA GLN A 189 13.70 -18.40 3.00
C GLN A 189 12.94 -18.17 1.68
N PRO A 190 13.28 -18.86 0.58
CA PRO A 190 12.60 -18.68 -0.71
C PRO A 190 11.07 -18.88 -0.69
N HIS A 191 10.56 -19.70 0.24
CA HIS A 191 9.13 -19.93 0.40
C HIS A 191 8.41 -18.85 1.22
N HIS A 192 9.15 -17.95 1.88
CA HIS A 192 8.61 -16.77 2.58
C HIS A 192 8.32 -15.62 1.60
N ASN A 193 7.64 -15.93 0.51
CA ASN A 193 7.28 -14.99 -0.54
C ASN A 193 5.77 -14.98 -0.76
N LEU A 194 5.16 -13.81 -0.90
CA LEU A 194 3.73 -13.65 -1.14
C LEU A 194 3.50 -12.91 -2.46
N PRO A 195 2.91 -13.54 -3.49
CA PRO A 195 2.51 -12.87 -4.70
C PRO A 195 1.31 -11.97 -4.39
N LEU A 196 1.43 -10.70 -4.76
CA LEU A 196 0.36 -9.74 -4.68
C LEU A 196 -0.43 -9.76 -5.99
N ARG A 197 -1.75 -9.76 -5.84
CA ARG A 197 -2.70 -9.92 -6.96
C ARG A 197 -3.62 -8.73 -7.13
N LYS A 198 -3.37 -7.68 -6.36
CA LYS A 198 -4.17 -6.45 -6.32
C LYS A 198 -3.24 -5.27 -6.26
N ARG A 199 -3.66 -4.16 -6.85
CA ARG A 199 -2.96 -2.89 -6.73
C ARG A 199 -3.70 -2.00 -5.76
N PHE A 200 -2.96 -1.48 -4.80
CA PHE A 200 -3.46 -0.55 -3.81
C PHE A 200 -2.56 0.68 -3.74
N THR A 201 -3.11 1.75 -3.18
CA THR A 201 -2.32 2.92 -2.80
C THR A 201 -2.44 3.16 -1.30
N CYS A 202 -1.62 4.04 -0.76
CA CYS A 202 -1.78 4.49 0.63
C CYS A 202 -3.11 5.21 0.94
N GLU A 203 -3.99 5.43 -0.04
CA GLU A 203 -5.36 5.92 0.19
C GLU A 203 -6.38 4.78 0.32
N SER A 204 -6.01 3.55 0.01
CA SER A 204 -6.91 2.40 0.05
C SER A 204 -7.39 2.11 1.48
N ASN A 205 -8.69 1.87 1.62
CA ASN A 205 -9.37 1.56 2.89
C ASN A 205 -10.04 0.20 2.82
N ASN A 206 -10.50 -0.32 3.97
CA ASN A 206 -11.07 -1.67 4.04
C ASN A 206 -10.08 -2.71 3.49
N VAL A 207 -8.86 -2.69 4.05
CA VAL A 207 -7.72 -3.50 3.60
C VAL A 207 -7.14 -4.31 4.74
N VAL A 208 -6.46 -5.40 4.38
CA VAL A 208 -5.51 -6.12 5.24
C VAL A 208 -4.10 -5.78 4.75
N TYR A 209 -3.22 -5.47 5.68
CA TYR A 209 -1.85 -5.05 5.39
C TYR A 209 -0.84 -5.80 6.26
N MET A 210 0.39 -5.85 5.77
CA MET A 210 1.57 -6.33 6.45
C MET A 210 2.56 -5.19 6.65
N ILE A 211 3.22 -5.23 7.80
CA ILE A 211 4.45 -4.50 8.09
C ILE A 211 5.56 -5.54 8.21
N HIS A 212 6.72 -5.27 7.62
CA HIS A 212 7.90 -6.10 7.86
C HIS A 212 9.18 -5.28 7.97
N CYS A 213 10.20 -5.88 8.59
CA CYS A 213 11.53 -5.27 8.74
C CYS A 213 12.47 -5.80 7.66
N ALA A 214 12.94 -4.93 6.78
CA ALA A 214 13.92 -5.27 5.75
C ALA A 214 15.28 -5.69 6.34
N ALA A 215 15.70 -5.07 7.45
CA ALA A 215 16.95 -5.42 8.13
C ALA A 215 16.91 -6.83 8.75
N CYS A 216 15.78 -7.25 9.33
CA CYS A 216 15.62 -8.63 9.79
C CYS A 216 15.87 -9.63 8.65
N ILE A 217 15.31 -9.38 7.47
CA ILE A 217 15.50 -10.25 6.29
C ILE A 217 16.99 -10.31 5.90
N ILE A 218 17.69 -9.18 5.88
CA ILE A 218 19.13 -9.12 5.58
C ILE A 218 19.93 -9.93 6.59
N ASN A 219 19.53 -9.92 7.86
CA ASN A 219 20.19 -10.64 8.94
C ASN A 219 19.84 -12.15 8.98
N GLY A 220 19.10 -12.66 8.00
CA GLY A 220 18.67 -14.07 7.98
C GLY A 220 17.51 -14.38 8.93
N ASN A 221 16.83 -13.35 9.45
CA ASN A 221 15.66 -13.42 10.32
C ASN A 221 14.42 -12.86 9.61
N TRP A 222 13.31 -12.73 10.31
CA TRP A 222 12.11 -12.07 9.78
C TRP A 222 11.36 -11.39 10.91
N SER A 223 10.67 -10.28 10.63
CA SER A 223 9.73 -9.70 11.58
C SER A 223 8.53 -9.19 10.82
N THR A 224 7.34 -9.65 11.16
CA THR A 224 6.10 -9.28 10.47
C THR A 224 5.00 -8.88 11.46
N TYR A 225 4.17 -7.93 11.04
CA TYR A 225 2.92 -7.61 11.69
C TYR A 225 1.82 -7.55 10.64
N ILE A 226 0.73 -8.27 10.88
CA ILE A 226 -0.48 -8.24 10.06
C ILE A 226 -1.57 -7.47 10.82
N GLY A 227 -2.21 -6.54 10.13
CA GLY A 227 -3.35 -5.79 10.64
C GLY A 227 -4.36 -5.44 9.56
N ASN A 228 -5.47 -4.83 9.95
CA ASN A 228 -6.49 -4.37 9.04
C ASN A 228 -6.90 -2.91 9.26
N SER A 229 -7.44 -2.25 8.23
CA SER A 229 -8.05 -0.93 8.35
C SER A 229 -9.56 -1.07 8.59
N ASN A 230 -9.97 -0.95 9.85
CA ASN A 230 -11.38 -0.99 10.23
C ASN A 230 -12.12 0.27 9.74
N LEU A 231 -13.33 0.08 9.21
CA LEU A 231 -14.17 1.07 8.51
C LEU A 231 -14.54 2.30 9.36
N ALA A 232 -14.54 2.19 10.68
CA ALA A 232 -15.18 3.19 11.54
C ALA A 232 -14.40 4.50 11.71
N THR A 233 -13.07 4.52 11.63
CA THR A 233 -12.32 5.75 11.98
C THR A 233 -11.01 5.98 11.24
N HIS A 234 -10.39 5.00 10.58
CA HIS A 234 -8.98 5.12 10.21
C HIS A 234 -8.67 4.60 8.81
N ASN A 235 -8.39 5.55 7.91
CA ASN A 235 -7.73 5.20 6.65
C ASN A 235 -6.34 4.60 6.92
N ILE A 236 -5.79 3.88 5.94
CA ILE A 236 -4.51 3.20 6.10
C ILE A 236 -3.37 4.18 6.46
N HIS A 237 -3.44 5.43 6.01
CA HIS A 237 -2.57 6.53 6.47
C HIS A 237 -2.52 6.67 7.98
N PHE A 238 -3.70 6.71 8.63
CA PHE A 238 -3.76 6.83 10.07
C PHE A 238 -3.17 5.59 10.76
N ARG A 239 -3.44 4.38 10.25
CA ARG A 239 -2.89 3.13 10.80
C ARG A 239 -1.37 3.10 10.73
N PHE A 240 -0.78 3.48 9.59
CA PHE A 240 0.68 3.55 9.44
C PHE A 240 1.30 4.58 10.39
N ARG A 241 0.61 5.69 10.64
CA ARG A 241 1.04 6.68 11.64
C ARG A 241 0.95 6.13 13.07
N GLN A 242 -0.10 5.39 13.43
CA GLN A 242 -0.27 4.83 14.78
C GLN A 242 0.86 3.89 15.17
N HIS A 243 1.27 3.02 14.24
CA HIS A 243 2.39 2.11 14.44
C HIS A 243 3.73 2.82 14.70
N ARG A 244 3.81 4.13 14.42
CA ARG A 244 4.96 4.99 14.73
C ARG A 244 4.78 5.87 15.96
N GLN A 245 3.59 5.88 16.58
CA GLN A 245 3.23 6.86 17.62
C GLN A 245 2.72 6.25 18.93
N GLN A 246 2.37 4.96 19.00
CA GLN A 246 1.78 4.37 20.19
C GLN A 246 2.55 3.13 20.62
N VAL A 247 3.11 3.18 21.83
CA VAL A 247 3.52 1.99 22.58
C VAL A 247 2.34 1.55 23.40
N CYS A 248 1.74 0.45 22.97
CA CYS A 248 0.63 -0.14 23.68
C CYS A 248 0.63 -1.63 23.34
N ASP A 249 0.46 -2.47 24.35
CA ASP A 249 0.05 -3.83 24.06
C ASP A 249 -1.32 -3.73 23.35
N GLN A 250 -1.34 -3.97 22.03
CA GLN A 250 -2.57 -3.85 21.25
C GLN A 250 -3.60 -4.93 21.61
N THR A 251 -3.14 -6.01 22.26
CA THR A 251 -3.93 -7.16 22.69
C THR A 251 -4.55 -6.89 24.06
N LEU A 252 -3.75 -6.42 25.02
CA LEU A 252 -4.19 -6.10 26.39
C LEU A 252 -4.72 -4.66 26.54
N ARG A 253 -4.51 -3.80 25.54
CA ARG A 253 -4.81 -2.36 25.54
C ARG A 253 -4.08 -1.58 26.64
N GLU A 254 -2.99 -2.12 27.17
CA GLU A 254 -2.19 -1.49 28.21
C GLU A 254 -1.16 -0.54 27.58
N ARG A 255 -1.05 0.67 28.13
CA ARG A 255 0.00 1.62 27.74
C ARG A 255 1.20 1.38 28.63
N TYR A 256 2.34 1.07 28.02
CA TYR A 256 3.60 1.02 28.75
C TYR A 256 3.93 2.43 29.31
N PRO A 257 4.39 2.52 30.57
CA PRO A 257 4.57 3.80 31.25
C PRO A 257 5.63 4.67 30.53
N PRO A 258 5.32 5.95 30.19
CA PRO A 258 6.13 6.73 29.25
C PRO A 258 7.49 7.30 29.71
N PRO A 259 7.86 7.47 31.00
CA PRO A 259 9.09 8.20 31.31
C PRO A 259 10.39 7.40 31.11
N GLU A 260 10.33 6.07 31.09
CA GLU A 260 11.54 5.21 31.09
C GLU A 260 11.65 4.25 29.89
N LEU A 261 10.68 4.27 28.99
CA LEU A 261 10.59 3.31 27.87
C LEU A 261 11.88 3.18 27.05
N GLU A 262 12.51 4.30 26.67
CA GLU A 262 13.71 4.27 25.85
C GLU A 262 14.90 3.67 26.60
N GLU A 263 15.01 3.94 27.90
CA GLU A 263 16.04 3.35 28.75
C GLU A 263 15.79 1.84 28.93
N THR A 264 14.56 1.43 29.26
CA THR A 264 14.17 0.03 29.40
C THR A 264 14.45 -0.75 28.11
N VAL A 265 14.03 -0.23 26.96
CA VAL A 265 14.29 -0.88 25.65
C VAL A 265 15.78 -0.99 25.40
N THR A 266 16.56 0.04 25.71
CA THR A 266 18.03 0.02 25.52
C THR A 266 18.69 -1.04 26.40
N ARG A 267 18.33 -1.11 27.70
CA ARG A 267 18.86 -2.12 28.62
C ARG A 267 18.55 -3.54 28.14
N ARG A 268 17.32 -3.79 27.69
CA ARG A 268 16.91 -5.11 27.17
C ARG A 268 17.64 -5.48 25.89
N LEU A 269 17.79 -4.53 24.96
CA LEU A 269 18.59 -4.74 23.74
C LEU A 269 20.06 -5.05 24.03
N ASN A 270 20.61 -4.50 25.12
CA ASN A 270 21.98 -4.77 25.56
C ASN A 270 22.12 -6.08 26.39
N GLY A 271 21.00 -6.75 26.71
CA GLY A 271 21.00 -7.93 27.58
C GLY A 271 21.22 -7.60 29.07
N GLU A 272 21.00 -6.35 29.48
CA GLU A 272 21.10 -5.92 30.88
C GLU A 272 19.83 -6.26 31.68
N GLU A 273 18.70 -6.46 30.99
CA GLU A 273 17.39 -6.77 31.56
C GLU A 273 16.68 -7.78 30.63
N ASP A 274 15.96 -8.75 31.20
CA ASP A 274 15.16 -9.72 30.44
C ASP A 274 13.87 -9.07 29.89
N ASP A 275 13.40 -9.51 28.72
CA ASP A 275 12.16 -9.03 28.09
C ASP A 275 10.93 -9.84 28.55
N GLU A 276 10.69 -9.93 29.87
CA GLU A 276 9.67 -10.84 30.45
C GLU A 276 8.23 -10.56 29.99
N ASP A 277 7.92 -9.34 29.55
CA ASP A 277 6.62 -8.88 29.06
C ASP A 277 6.54 -8.76 27.52
N ASP A 278 7.53 -9.33 26.82
CA ASP A 278 7.66 -9.32 25.36
C ASP A 278 7.52 -7.89 24.77
N LEU A 279 8.07 -6.88 25.45
CA LEU A 279 8.00 -5.47 25.03
C LEU A 279 8.66 -5.29 23.67
N LEU A 280 9.74 -6.02 23.39
CA LEU A 280 10.45 -5.96 22.10
C LEU A 280 9.69 -6.65 20.96
N GLN A 281 8.65 -7.42 21.27
CA GLN A 281 7.68 -7.93 20.29
C GLN A 281 6.67 -6.85 19.86
N ASP A 282 6.49 -5.76 20.63
CA ASP A 282 5.54 -4.71 20.26
C ASP A 282 5.92 -4.09 18.90
N PRO A 283 4.97 -3.93 17.95
CA PRO A 283 5.28 -3.40 16.63
C PRO A 283 5.90 -2.00 16.64
N PHE A 284 5.46 -1.11 17.53
CA PHE A 284 6.10 0.20 17.61
C PHE A 284 7.52 0.05 18.12
N VAL A 285 7.75 -0.74 19.17
CA VAL A 285 9.07 -0.90 19.77
C VAL A 285 10.02 -1.53 18.76
N HIS A 286 9.61 -2.63 18.13
CA HIS A 286 10.40 -3.35 17.15
C HIS A 286 10.83 -2.44 15.99
N PHE A 287 9.88 -1.78 15.32
CA PHE A 287 10.18 -0.96 14.13
C PHE A 287 10.82 0.40 14.47
N ARG A 288 10.92 0.77 15.76
CA ARG A 288 11.52 2.03 16.19
C ARG A 288 12.91 1.89 16.79
N TYR A 289 13.16 0.81 17.53
CA TYR A 289 14.36 0.65 18.36
C TYR A 289 15.23 -0.55 17.98
N VAL A 290 14.65 -1.64 17.48
CA VAL A 290 15.44 -2.85 17.14
C VAL A 290 16.29 -2.60 15.87
N HIS A 291 15.71 -1.92 14.87
CA HIS A 291 16.38 -1.56 13.63
C HIS A 291 16.09 -0.11 13.24
N ASN A 292 16.64 0.36 12.10
CA ASN A 292 16.39 1.72 11.64
C ASN A 292 14.90 1.88 11.27
N GLN A 293 14.30 3.03 11.60
CA GLN A 293 12.91 3.32 11.21
C GLN A 293 12.65 3.25 9.69
N ASN A 294 13.70 3.41 8.90
CA ASN A 294 13.66 3.30 7.44
C ASN A 294 13.76 1.85 6.94
N ASP A 295 13.90 0.85 7.80
CA ASP A 295 13.87 -0.58 7.44
C ASP A 295 12.44 -1.14 7.43
N MET A 296 11.50 -0.43 8.04
CA MET A 296 10.09 -0.79 8.03
C MET A 296 9.51 -0.70 6.61
N ARG A 297 8.71 -1.69 6.23
CA ARG A 297 8.03 -1.77 4.94
C ARG A 297 6.55 -2.09 5.16
N PHE A 298 5.68 -1.44 4.42
CA PHE A 298 4.23 -1.54 4.44
C PHE A 298 3.75 -2.09 3.10
N THR A 299 2.92 -3.12 3.18
CA THR A 299 2.33 -3.78 2.04
C THR A 299 0.87 -4.03 2.31
N ILE A 300 -0.01 -3.60 1.42
CA ILE A 300 -1.41 -4.01 1.42
C ILE A 300 -1.50 -5.37 0.73
N LEU A 301 -2.03 -6.36 1.44
CA LEU A 301 -2.13 -7.74 0.99
C LEU A 301 -3.44 -8.00 0.25
N ASP A 302 -4.55 -7.46 0.78
CA ASP A 302 -5.89 -7.63 0.19
C ASP A 302 -6.84 -6.52 0.68
N GLY A 303 -8.01 -6.39 0.06
CA GLY A 303 -8.96 -5.33 0.34
C GLY A 303 -10.33 -5.49 -0.32
N ASN A 304 -11.22 -4.58 0.07
CA ASN A 304 -12.61 -4.48 -0.42
C ASN A 304 -13.49 -5.63 0.00
N PHE A 305 -13.36 -5.97 1.27
CA PHE A 305 -14.17 -6.98 1.91
C PHE A 305 -15.64 -6.53 2.00
N PRO A 306 -16.59 -7.42 1.68
CA PRO A 306 -18.02 -7.10 1.76
C PRO A 306 -18.49 -6.90 3.21
N THR A 307 -17.77 -7.46 4.18
CA THR A 307 -18.09 -7.36 5.61
C THR A 307 -16.82 -7.32 6.44
N ASP A 308 -16.90 -6.77 7.65
CA ASP A 308 -15.82 -6.82 8.64
C ASP A 308 -15.43 -8.26 8.98
N ARG A 309 -16.39 -9.19 9.00
CA ARG A 309 -16.13 -10.62 9.24
C ARG A 309 -15.21 -11.21 8.17
N CYS A 310 -15.42 -10.87 6.90
CA CYS A 310 -14.55 -11.30 5.80
C CYS A 310 -13.14 -10.71 5.94
N ARG A 311 -13.04 -9.42 6.29
CA ARG A 311 -11.75 -8.75 6.52
C ARG A 311 -10.98 -9.39 7.68
N ASN A 312 -11.63 -9.61 8.82
CA ASN A 312 -11.01 -10.21 10.00
C ASN A 312 -10.55 -11.66 9.72
N ARG A 313 -11.34 -12.45 8.97
CA ARG A 313 -10.92 -13.79 8.53
C ARG A 313 -9.68 -13.73 7.64
N CYS A 314 -9.63 -12.78 6.70
CA CYS A 314 -8.48 -12.59 5.83
C CYS A 314 -7.23 -12.16 6.63
N GLU A 315 -7.39 -11.29 7.63
CA GLU A 315 -6.32 -10.91 8.54
C GLU A 315 -5.79 -12.13 9.31
N SER A 316 -6.67 -12.93 9.93
CA SER A 316 -6.28 -14.15 10.65
C SER A 316 -5.57 -15.15 9.74
N TYR A 317 -6.01 -15.30 8.49
CA TYR A 317 -5.34 -16.13 7.50
C TYR A 317 -3.90 -15.67 7.27
N TYR A 318 -3.68 -14.37 7.03
CA TYR A 318 -2.33 -13.87 6.81
C TYR A 318 -1.45 -13.92 8.05
N LYS A 319 -2.00 -13.79 9.28
CA LYS A 319 -1.25 -14.03 10.52
C LYS A 319 -0.73 -15.47 10.61
N LEU A 320 -1.55 -16.45 10.22
CA LEU A 320 -1.15 -17.85 10.19
C LEU A 320 -0.07 -18.10 9.12
N VAL A 321 -0.23 -17.54 7.93
CA VAL A 321 0.69 -17.75 6.80
C VAL A 321 2.02 -17.03 6.97
N CYS A 322 2.01 -15.81 7.51
CA CYS A 322 3.17 -14.90 7.54
C CYS A 322 3.81 -14.86 8.92
N GLY A 323 4.06 -16.03 9.50
CA GLY A 323 4.76 -16.16 10.77
C GLY A 323 4.05 -16.95 11.86
N ASN A 324 2.80 -17.36 11.66
CA ASN A 324 2.08 -18.29 12.54
C ASN A 324 2.14 -17.96 14.05
N TYR A 325 2.18 -16.68 14.41
CA TYR A 325 2.34 -16.23 15.80
C TYR A 325 3.65 -16.68 16.48
N GLU A 326 4.62 -17.20 15.73
CA GLU A 326 5.93 -17.61 16.24
C GLU A 326 6.82 -16.38 16.43
N TYR A 327 7.34 -16.20 17.64
CA TYR A 327 8.29 -15.14 17.97
C TYR A 327 9.44 -15.74 18.76
N ASP A 328 10.66 -15.39 18.36
CA ASP A 328 11.90 -15.78 19.02
C ASP A 328 12.47 -14.56 19.76
N PRO A 329 12.39 -14.54 21.11
CA PRO A 329 12.89 -13.44 21.92
C PRO A 329 14.43 -13.35 21.93
N HIS A 330 15.16 -14.41 21.54
CA HIS A 330 16.62 -14.35 21.47
C HIS A 330 17.11 -13.61 20.23
N THR A 331 16.41 -13.77 19.11
CA THR A 331 16.72 -13.05 17.86
C THR A 331 15.87 -11.80 17.68
N LEU A 332 14.95 -11.53 18.60
CA LEU A 332 13.97 -10.44 18.57
C LEU A 332 13.17 -10.42 17.26
N SER A 333 12.90 -11.61 16.73
CA SER A 333 12.38 -11.79 15.38
C SER A 333 11.18 -12.73 15.38
N GLY A 334 10.30 -12.54 14.41
CA GLY A 334 9.11 -13.35 14.21
C GLY A 334 7.84 -12.53 14.07
N SER A 335 6.72 -13.15 14.39
CA SER A 335 5.39 -12.57 14.34
C SER A 335 5.24 -11.62 15.52
N LEU A 336 5.08 -10.35 15.21
CA LEU A 336 4.73 -9.30 16.18
C LEU A 336 3.22 -9.33 16.52
N ASN A 337 2.45 -10.21 15.88
CA ASN A 337 1.10 -10.54 16.34
C ASN A 337 1.16 -11.59 17.44
N ARG A 338 0.56 -11.30 18.60
CA ARG A 338 0.38 -12.24 19.70
C ARG A 338 -0.80 -13.18 19.43
N LYS A 339 -0.71 -14.41 19.95
CA LYS A 339 -1.79 -15.40 19.92
C LYS A 339 -2.78 -15.04 21.04
N ASN A 340 -4.04 -14.79 20.67
CA ASN A 340 -5.11 -14.48 21.63
C ASN A 340 -5.60 -15.71 22.39
#